data_AF-A0A383C376-F1
#
_entry.id   AF-A0A383C376-F1
#
_cell.length_a   1.000
_cell.length_b   1.000
_cell.length_c   1.000
_cell.angle_alpha   90.00
_cell.angle_beta   90.00
_cell.angle_gamma   90.00
#
_symmetry.space_group_name_H-M   'P 1'
#
loop_
_entity.id
_entity.type
_entity.pdbx_description
1 polymer ?
#
loop_
_entity_poly.entity_id
_entity_poly.type
_entity_poly.pdbx_seq_one_letter_code
_entity_poly.pdbx_strand_id
1 'polypeptide(L)'
;MKENRKLIQIILIFAGLFLIIATYFYYPKINENKLKGSVIQDKPTDIIDEANKDNTFESVEYKGLYDFDKPFIIISEKAYILSENPNIIYMTDMKVTINMSDERTVMITGDKGTYNKETYD
;
A
#
# COMPACT_ATOMS: atom_id res chain seq x y z
N MET A 1 44.06 1.45 29.75
CA MET A 1 43.42 0.50 28.79
C MET A 1 41.98 0.10 29.13
N LYS A 2 41.51 0.11 30.39
CA LYS A 2 40.12 -0.29 30.76
C LYS A 2 39.05 0.79 30.53
N GLU A 3 39.40 2.07 30.54
CA GLU A 3 38.45 3.19 30.45
C GLU A 3 37.76 3.28 29.08
N ASN A 4 38.51 3.08 28.00
CA ASN A 4 37.97 3.11 26.63
C ASN A 4 36.92 2.01 26.39
N ARG A 5 37.05 0.85 27.06
CA ARG A 5 36.07 -0.24 26.94
C ARG A 5 34.75 0.08 27.63
N LYS A 6 34.78 0.78 28.78
CA LYS A 6 33.56 1.25 29.46
C LYS A 6 32.83 2.33 28.64
N LEU A 7 33.59 3.21 27.99
CA LEU A 7 33.03 4.26 27.14
C LEU A 7 32.36 3.68 25.89
N ILE A 8 32.98 2.68 25.25
CA ILE A 8 32.38 1.94 24.12
C ILE A 8 31.08 1.23 24.54
N GLN A 9 31.04 0.62 25.71
CA GLN A 9 29.82 -0.03 26.22
C GLN A 9 28.68 0.97 26.44
N ILE A 10 28.97 2.14 27.00
CA ILE A 10 27.98 3.21 27.18
C ILE A 10 27.46 3.68 25.81
N ILE A 11 28.34 3.92 24.84
CA ILE A 11 27.94 4.31 23.48
C ILE A 11 27.05 3.24 22.84
N LEU A 12 27.36 1.95 23.00
CA LEU A 12 26.53 0.87 22.46
C LEU A 12 25.13 0.86 23.06
N ILE A 13 25.01 1.04 24.38
CA ILE A 13 23.73 1.09 25.07
C ILE A 13 22.90 2.29 24.57
N PHE A 14 23.53 3.46 24.45
CA PHE A 14 22.86 4.65 23.93
C PHE A 14 22.47 4.52 22.46
N ALA A 15 23.31 3.91 21.62
CA ALA A 15 22.99 3.66 20.22
C ALA A 15 21.79 2.71 20.06
N GLY A 16 21.71 1.66 20.87
CA GLY A 16 20.57 0.75 20.89
C GLY A 16 19.29 1.43 21.35
N LEU A 17 19.35 2.23 22.42
CA LEU A 17 18.19 2.99 22.91
C LEU A 17 17.71 4.03 21.88
N PHE A 18 18.66 4.70 21.22
CA PHE A 18 18.37 5.66 20.16
C PHE A 18 17.64 5.02 18.99
N LEU A 19 18.06 3.83 18.55
CA LEU A 19 17.38 3.10 17.48
C LEU A 19 15.92 2.80 17.83
N ILE A 20 15.63 2.34 19.05
CA ILE A 20 14.25 2.06 19.49
C ILE A 20 13.40 3.34 19.47
N ILE A 21 13.94 4.46 19.94
CA ILE A 21 13.23 5.74 19.94
C ILE A 21 12.99 6.22 18.49
N ALA A 22 14.00 6.14 17.64
CA ALA A 22 13.90 6.58 16.25
C ALA A 22 12.87 5.74 15.45
N THR A 23 12.90 4.42 15.59
CA THR A 23 12.02 3.53 14.83
C THR A 23 10.61 3.45 15.40
N TYR A 24 10.42 3.50 16.72
CA TYR A 24 9.11 3.31 17.31
C TYR A 24 8.36 4.62 17.59
N PHE A 25 9.06 5.71 17.93
CA PHE A 25 8.43 6.98 18.25
C PHE A 25 8.46 7.99 17.10
N TYR A 26 9.55 8.05 16.32
CA TYR A 26 9.68 9.03 15.23
C TYR A 26 9.10 8.56 13.90
N TYR A 27 9.30 7.29 13.53
CA TYR A 27 8.76 6.73 12.28
C TYR A 27 7.24 6.90 12.13
N PRO A 28 6.38 6.59 13.13
CA PRO A 28 4.93 6.76 12.96
C PRO A 28 4.49 8.22 12.81
N LYS A 29 5.27 9.19 13.32
CA LYS A 29 4.94 10.62 13.26
C LYS A 29 5.19 11.25 11.89
N ILE A 30 5.99 10.62 11.03
CA ILE A 30 6.23 11.07 9.65
C ILE A 30 5.05 10.70 8.74
N ASN A 31 4.23 9.70 9.11
CA ASN A 31 3.13 9.20 8.30
C ASN A 31 1.76 9.86 8.58
N GLU A 32 1.58 10.58 9.69
CA GLU A 32 0.31 11.28 9.99
C GLU A 32 0.02 12.47 9.06
N ASN A 33 1.05 13.08 8.45
CA ASN A 33 0.88 14.27 7.61
C ASN A 33 0.44 13.95 6.16
N LYS A 34 0.35 12.66 5.79
CA LYS A 34 -0.09 12.24 4.45
C LYS A 34 -1.60 12.00 4.32
N LEU A 35 -2.35 12.07 5.42
CA LEU A 35 -3.78 11.70 5.47
C LEU A 35 -4.76 12.89 5.53
N LYS A 36 -4.31 14.12 5.22
CA LYS A 36 -5.15 15.34 5.30
C LYS A 36 -5.54 15.98 3.97
N GLY A 37 -5.48 15.27 2.85
CA GLY A 37 -5.83 15.88 1.56
C GLY A 37 -6.33 14.91 0.51
N SER A 38 -7.61 14.55 0.57
CA SER A 38 -8.50 14.38 -0.61
C SER A 38 -9.78 13.63 -0.23
N VAL A 39 -10.71 14.28 0.48
CA VAL A 39 -12.13 13.91 0.32
C VAL A 39 -12.60 14.60 -0.96
N ILE A 40 -12.34 13.97 -2.11
CA ILE A 40 -13.03 14.32 -3.36
C ILE A 40 -14.19 13.34 -3.49
N GLN A 41 -15.35 13.85 -3.13
CA GLN A 41 -16.64 13.24 -3.40
C GLN A 41 -16.96 13.44 -4.87
N ASP A 42 -16.51 12.53 -5.75
CA ASP A 42 -16.90 12.56 -7.15
C ASP A 42 -18.00 11.54 -7.47
N LYS A 43 -19.09 12.11 -7.97
CA LYS A 43 -20.29 11.48 -8.54
C LYS A 43 -19.89 10.49 -9.66
N PRO A 44 -20.61 9.36 -9.81
CA PRO A 44 -20.34 8.43 -10.88
C PRO A 44 -20.74 9.06 -12.22
N THR A 45 -19.76 9.34 -13.08
CA THR A 45 -20.01 9.63 -14.50
C THR A 45 -19.53 8.42 -15.29
N ASP A 46 -20.49 7.57 -15.66
CA ASP A 46 -20.33 6.47 -16.62
C ASP A 46 -20.13 7.04 -18.03
N ILE A 47 -19.01 7.68 -18.32
CA ILE A 47 -18.58 7.95 -19.70
C ILE A 47 -17.05 8.00 -19.74
N ILE A 48 -16.40 6.83 -19.84
CA ILE A 48 -15.02 6.76 -20.33
C ILE A 48 -15.11 6.03 -21.67
N ASP A 49 -14.99 6.82 -22.74
CA ASP A 49 -14.93 6.34 -24.11
C ASP A 49 -13.87 5.24 -24.25
N GLU A 50 -14.21 4.17 -24.99
CA GLU A 50 -13.31 3.04 -25.29
C GLU A 50 -12.00 3.48 -25.95
N ALA A 51 -11.95 4.69 -26.52
CA ALA A 51 -10.81 5.25 -27.24
C ALA A 51 -9.55 5.48 -26.38
N ASN A 52 -9.66 5.56 -25.05
CA ASN A 52 -8.53 5.86 -24.16
C ASN A 52 -8.05 4.66 -23.31
N LYS A 53 -8.61 3.46 -23.55
CA LYS A 53 -8.21 2.22 -22.86
C LYS A 53 -7.10 1.52 -23.63
N ASP A 54 -5.88 2.00 -23.47
CA ASP A 54 -4.71 1.48 -24.18
C ASP A 54 -4.44 0.00 -23.92
N ASN A 55 -4.65 -0.45 -22.69
CA ASN A 55 -4.41 -1.84 -22.30
C ASN A 55 -5.58 -2.38 -21.49
N THR A 56 -6.28 -3.36 -22.03
CA THR A 56 -7.36 -4.10 -21.34
C THR A 56 -6.94 -5.54 -21.13
N PHE A 57 -7.34 -6.10 -20.00
CA PHE A 57 -6.99 -7.44 -19.53
C PHE A 57 -8.24 -8.13 -19.00
N GLU A 58 -8.29 -9.45 -19.13
CA GLU A 58 -9.37 -10.28 -18.60
C GLU A 58 -8.79 -11.32 -17.63
N SER A 59 -9.58 -11.69 -16.61
CA SER A 59 -9.23 -12.69 -15.59
C SER A 59 -7.87 -12.43 -14.94
N VAL A 60 -7.71 -11.23 -14.37
CA VAL A 60 -6.43 -10.77 -13.84
C VAL A 60 -6.28 -11.12 -12.36
N GLU A 61 -5.09 -11.59 -11.98
CA GLU A 61 -4.67 -11.80 -10.59
C GLU A 61 -3.44 -10.95 -10.29
N TYR A 62 -3.56 -10.01 -9.37
CA TYR A 62 -2.46 -9.22 -8.83
C TYR A 62 -2.10 -9.68 -7.42
N LYS A 63 -0.80 -9.80 -7.16
CA LYS A 63 -0.25 -10.12 -5.83
C LYS A 63 0.61 -8.96 -5.37
N GLY A 64 0.40 -8.54 -4.14
CA GLY A 64 1.19 -7.49 -3.52
C GLY A 64 1.48 -7.80 -2.07
N LEU A 65 2.31 -6.94 -1.48
CA LEU A 65 2.59 -6.93 -0.04
C LEU A 65 2.13 -5.58 0.50
N TYR A 66 1.34 -5.59 1.58
CA TYR A 66 1.10 -4.42 2.40
C TYR A 66 1.91 -4.56 3.69
N ASP A 67 2.32 -3.44 4.30
CA ASP A 67 3.11 -3.44 5.54
C ASP A 67 4.38 -4.33 5.46
N PHE A 68 5.10 -4.24 4.33
CA PHE A 68 6.35 -4.94 3.97
C PHE A 68 6.30 -6.45 3.79
N ASP A 69 5.47 -7.19 4.52
CA ASP A 69 5.50 -8.66 4.51
C ASP A 69 4.11 -9.34 4.44
N LYS A 70 3.02 -8.56 4.43
CA LYS A 70 1.67 -9.13 4.48
C LYS A 70 1.10 -9.26 3.07
N PRO A 71 0.88 -10.48 2.55
CA PRO A 71 0.41 -10.65 1.19
C PRO A 71 -1.07 -10.31 1.04
N PHE A 72 -1.40 -9.71 -0.09
CA PHE A 72 -2.77 -9.57 -0.57
C PHE A 72 -2.88 -10.04 -2.02
N ILE A 73 -4.08 -10.48 -2.39
CA ILE A 73 -4.42 -10.92 -3.74
C ILE A 73 -5.61 -10.11 -4.21
N ILE A 74 -5.52 -9.51 -5.39
CA ILE A 74 -6.64 -8.86 -6.08
C ILE A 74 -6.95 -9.67 -7.34
N ILE A 75 -8.20 -10.07 -7.50
CA ILE A 75 -8.70 -10.76 -8.69
C ILE A 75 -9.78 -9.88 -9.32
N SER A 76 -9.84 -9.82 -10.64
CA SER A 76 -10.91 -9.10 -11.37
C SER A 76 -11.29 -9.83 -12.66
N GLU A 77 -12.55 -9.70 -13.08
CA GLU A 77 -12.99 -10.22 -14.37
C GLU A 77 -12.36 -9.41 -15.51
N LYS A 78 -12.38 -8.08 -15.39
CA LYS A 78 -11.80 -7.16 -16.37
C LYS A 78 -10.98 -6.08 -15.68
N ALA A 79 -9.85 -5.74 -16.27
CA ALA A 79 -9.05 -4.61 -15.85
C ALA A 79 -8.56 -3.79 -17.04
N TYR A 80 -8.37 -2.49 -16.87
CA TYR A 80 -7.74 -1.65 -17.88
C TYR A 80 -6.85 -0.57 -17.28
N ILE A 81 -5.92 -0.09 -18.09
CA ILE A 81 -5.02 1.02 -17.78
C ILE A 81 -5.20 2.10 -18.84
N LEU A 82 -5.38 3.34 -18.37
CA LEU A 82 -5.48 4.51 -19.24
C LEU A 82 -4.09 5.07 -19.53
N SER A 83 -3.86 5.51 -20.76
CA SER A 83 -2.59 6.15 -21.18
C SER A 83 -2.22 7.37 -20.33
N GLU A 84 -3.24 8.16 -19.96
CA GLU A 84 -3.10 9.37 -19.14
C GLU A 84 -2.64 9.06 -17.71
N ASN A 85 -3.03 7.90 -17.17
CA ASN A 85 -2.77 7.52 -15.79
C ASN A 85 -2.29 6.06 -15.72
N PRO A 86 -1.06 5.77 -16.19
CA PRO A 86 -0.58 4.40 -16.34
C PRO A 86 -0.34 3.69 -15.00
N ASN A 87 -0.34 4.44 -13.90
CA ASN A 87 -0.18 3.92 -12.54
C ASN A 87 -1.49 3.40 -11.95
N ILE A 88 -2.65 3.76 -12.50
CA ILE A 88 -3.97 3.34 -12.00
C ILE A 88 -4.51 2.19 -12.84
N ILE A 89 -4.85 1.09 -12.16
CA ILE A 89 -5.54 -0.06 -12.73
C ILE A 89 -7.02 0.05 -12.36
N TYR A 90 -7.88 0.17 -13.36
CA TYR A 90 -9.33 0.17 -13.19
C TYR A 90 -9.84 -1.26 -13.34
N MET A 91 -10.65 -1.75 -12.42
CA MET A 91 -11.11 -3.13 -12.35
C MET A 91 -12.63 -3.22 -12.27
N THR A 92 -13.19 -4.25 -12.89
CA THR A 92 -14.61 -4.63 -12.81
C THR A 92 -14.72 -6.01 -12.18
N ASP A 93 -15.73 -6.20 -11.34
CA ASP A 93 -16.00 -7.43 -10.59
C ASP A 93 -14.77 -7.90 -9.79
N MET A 94 -14.28 -7.00 -8.94
CA MET A 94 -13.07 -7.24 -8.16
C MET A 94 -13.33 -8.03 -6.88
N LYS A 95 -12.37 -8.86 -6.50
CA LYS A 95 -12.26 -9.51 -5.20
C LYS A 95 -10.85 -9.35 -4.65
N VAL A 96 -10.72 -8.76 -3.47
CA VAL A 96 -9.47 -8.64 -2.74
C VAL A 96 -9.51 -9.60 -1.56
N THR A 97 -8.44 -10.38 -1.39
CA THR A 97 -8.22 -11.27 -0.25
C THR A 97 -6.99 -10.79 0.52
N ILE A 98 -7.18 -10.50 1.81
CA ILE A 98 -6.14 -10.04 2.73
C ILE A 98 -6.04 -11.04 3.87
N ASN A 99 -4.86 -11.58 4.09
CA ASN A 99 -4.57 -12.38 5.28
C ASN A 99 -3.99 -11.48 6.37
N MET A 100 -4.63 -11.47 7.52
CA MET A 100 -4.23 -10.69 8.70
C MET A 100 -3.23 -11.48 9.53
N SER A 101 -2.46 -10.78 10.37
CA SER A 101 -1.46 -11.38 11.26
C SER A 101 -2.05 -12.30 12.33
N ASP A 102 -3.35 -12.18 12.62
CA ASP A 102 -4.10 -13.00 13.58
C ASP A 102 -4.87 -14.14 12.91
N GLU A 103 -4.41 -14.58 11.73
CA GLU A 103 -4.99 -15.66 10.93
C GLU A 103 -6.38 -15.39 10.35
N ARG A 104 -6.94 -14.18 10.55
CA ARG A 104 -8.20 -13.80 9.90
C ARG A 104 -7.98 -13.52 8.41
N THR A 105 -8.94 -13.94 7.60
CA THR A 105 -9.02 -13.53 6.18
C THR A 105 -10.11 -12.48 6.01
N VAL A 106 -9.74 -11.33 5.45
CA VAL A 106 -10.68 -10.28 5.04
C VAL A 106 -10.86 -10.37 3.53
N MET A 107 -12.11 -10.49 3.10
CA MET A 107 -12.50 -10.49 1.70
C MET A 107 -13.29 -9.22 1.40
N ILE A 108 -12.81 -8.45 0.43
CA ILE A 108 -13.46 -7.24 -0.06
C ILE A 108 -13.92 -7.54 -1.49
N THR A 109 -15.17 -7.26 -1.81
CA THR A 109 -15.74 -7.45 -3.14
C THR A 109 -16.39 -6.16 -3.61
N GLY A 110 -16.30 -5.87 -4.90
CA GLY A 110 -16.96 -4.70 -5.47
C GLY A 110 -17.12 -4.83 -6.98
N ASP A 111 -18.22 -4.30 -7.49
CA ASP A 111 -18.51 -4.29 -8.93
C ASP A 111 -17.47 -3.46 -9.71
N LYS A 112 -16.90 -2.44 -9.07
CA LYS A 112 -15.83 -1.59 -9.60
C LYS A 112 -14.76 -1.37 -8.53
N GLY A 113 -13.51 -1.28 -8.94
CA GLY A 113 -12.38 -0.95 -8.07
C GLY A 113 -11.26 -0.26 -8.84
N THR A 114 -10.39 0.43 -8.10
CA THR A 114 -9.18 1.05 -8.65
C THR A 114 -8.00 0.68 -7.78
N TYR A 115 -6.85 0.41 -8.39
CA TYR A 115 -5.60 0.17 -7.68
C TYR A 115 -4.50 1.05 -8.23
N ASN A 116 -3.86 1.84 -7.37
CA ASN A 116 -2.73 2.69 -7.71
C ASN A 116 -1.42 1.97 -7.39
N LYS A 117 -0.65 1.64 -8.44
CA LYS A 117 0.65 0.96 -8.32
C LYS A 117 1.74 1.79 -7.64
N GLU A 118 1.60 3.12 -7.62
CA GLU A 118 2.59 4.03 -7.04
C GLU A 118 2.40 4.19 -5.54
N THR A 119 1.15 4.28 -5.08
CA THR A 119 0.81 4.45 -3.67
C THR A 119 0.42 3.16 -2.97
N TYR A 120 0.15 2.08 -3.73
CA TYR A 120 -0.32 0.78 -3.25
C TYR A 120 -1.72 0.85 -2.60
N ASP A 121 -2.56 1.76 -3.10
CA ASP A 121 -3.95 1.98 -2.64
C ASP A 121 -4.99 1.39 -3.58
#